data_AF-A0A8T0VXV1-F1
#
_entry.id   AF-A0A8T0VXV1-F1
#
_cell.length_a   1.000
_cell.length_b   1.000
_cell.length_c   1.000
_cell.angle_alpha   90.00
_cell.angle_beta   90.00
_cell.angle_gamma   90.00
#
_symmetry.space_group_name_H-M   'P 1'
#
loop_
_entity.id
_entity.type
_entity.pdbx_description
1 polymer ?
#
loop_
_entity_poly.entity_id
_entity_poly.type
_entity_poly.pdbx_seq_one_letter_code
_entity_poly.pdbx_strand_id
1 'polypeptide(L)'
;MDLASFLTSVLTSFVIFVVLVLVFTFLSRRPGNAPVYYPSLLLRGLDPWEVRRRGTRSPVGWIRDALSASETDVIAAGGVDAAVYLVFLSSVLSILVYSGIVLLPVLLPVAGTDRGLELTAAAGIKPKNDEKNNSAPELPEIQRLALSNIQPRSMRLWAFLLSVYWVSFVTYFILWKSYKHVSNLRATARSTPDVKPEEFAVLVRDVPRSSPDETIKDSVDSYFRALHPNTFYRSMVVTDHKKADKIYLEIEDHKKKIARAEVLYANSKTESNPEGNKPTHRTGFLGLIGKKVDTIEYCSEQIKELLPKLEAEQKTTLRDKQQRAAIVFFNSRSAAASASQALHAQVFDKWTVMEAPEPRDIIWPNLSRNIYERQIRQVVVYSIVFLTVVFYMVPITAVSAISTLENLRKVLPFLKVVVDRPAIRTVLQAYLPQIALIVFLLYSFIRPP
;
A
#
# COMPACT_ATOMS: atom_id res chain seq x y z
N MET A 1 14.48 28.05 12.05
CA MET A 1 15.17 27.66 10.81
C MET A 1 15.47 28.97 10.09
N ASP A 2 16.73 29.24 9.80
CA ASP A 2 17.12 30.48 9.14
C ASP A 2 16.79 30.37 7.64
N LEU A 3 16.42 31.47 6.98
CA LEU A 3 15.97 31.42 5.59
C LEU A 3 17.03 30.83 4.64
N ALA A 4 18.30 31.15 4.89
CA ALA A 4 19.43 30.54 4.18
C ALA A 4 19.50 29.03 4.37
N SER A 5 19.20 28.54 5.57
CA SER A 5 19.23 27.12 5.90
C SER A 5 18.10 26.35 5.20
N PHE A 6 16.91 26.95 5.15
CA PHE A 6 15.77 26.44 4.39
C PHE A 6 16.06 26.39 2.89
N LEU A 7 16.56 27.49 2.31
CA LEU A 7 16.87 27.57 0.88
C LEU A 7 17.92 26.53 0.46
N THR A 8 18.96 26.34 1.28
CA THR A 8 19.99 25.32 1.04
C THR A 8 19.39 23.90 1.08
N SER A 9 18.46 23.63 2.00
CA SER A 9 17.75 22.35 2.06
C SER A 9 16.87 22.12 0.82
N VAL A 10 16.11 23.14 0.39
CA VAL A 10 15.27 23.05 -0.81
C VAL A 10 16.13 22.82 -2.05
N LEU A 11 17.23 23.57 -2.20
CA LEU A 11 18.14 23.43 -3.33
C LEU A 11 18.76 22.03 -3.38
N THR A 12 19.25 21.51 -2.25
CA THR A 12 19.82 20.16 -2.18
C THR A 12 18.79 19.08 -2.50
N SER A 13 17.57 19.18 -1.95
CA SER A 13 16.45 18.29 -2.29
C SER A 13 16.13 18.32 -3.79
N PHE A 14 16.10 19.52 -4.38
CA PHE A 14 15.84 19.70 -5.81
C PHE A 14 16.94 19.06 -6.67
N VAL A 15 18.21 19.23 -6.30
CA VAL A 15 19.34 18.58 -7.00
C VAL A 15 19.21 17.05 -6.92
N ILE A 16 18.91 16.49 -5.74
CA ILE A 16 18.70 15.05 -5.58
C ILE A 16 17.53 14.57 -6.45
N PHE A 17 16.42 15.31 -6.47
CA PHE A 17 15.27 15.02 -7.32
C PHE A 17 15.66 14.97 -8.81
N VAL A 18 16.41 15.97 -9.30
CA VAL A 18 16.89 16.00 -10.69
C VAL A 18 17.78 14.80 -11.00
N VAL A 19 18.71 14.45 -10.11
CA VAL A 19 19.57 13.26 -10.28
C VAL A 19 18.73 11.98 -10.35
N LEU A 20 17.75 11.80 -9.47
CA LEU A 20 16.87 10.63 -9.47
C LEU A 20 16.03 10.54 -10.75
N VAL A 21 15.51 11.67 -11.25
CA VAL A 21 14.79 11.71 -12.53
C VAL A 21 15.71 11.32 -13.69
N LEU A 22 16.95 11.80 -13.70
CA LEU A 22 17.94 11.41 -14.72
C LEU A 22 18.25 9.91 -14.67
N VAL A 23 18.48 9.36 -13.47
CA VAL A 23 18.72 7.92 -13.27
C VAL A 23 17.50 7.10 -13.72
N PHE A 24 16.29 7.51 -13.35
CA PHE A 24 15.04 6.88 -13.78
C PHE A 24 14.90 6.88 -15.30
N THR A 25 15.17 8.01 -15.95
CA THR A 25 15.06 8.13 -17.42
C THR A 25 16.13 7.31 -18.13
N PHE A 26 17.32 7.18 -17.55
CA PHE A 26 18.37 6.30 -18.06
C PHE A 26 17.99 4.81 -17.93
N LEU A 27 17.50 4.39 -16.77
CA LEU A 27 17.13 2.99 -16.50
C LEU A 27 15.90 2.54 -17.29
N SER A 28 14.89 3.41 -17.40
CA SER A 28 13.63 3.13 -18.11
C SER A 28 13.78 3.11 -19.63
N ARG A 29 14.89 3.62 -20.18
CA ARG A 29 15.25 3.55 -21.60
C ARG A 29 15.88 2.21 -22.01
N ARG A 30 16.40 1.42 -21.07
CA ARG A 30 17.06 0.15 -21.39
C ARG A 30 16.02 -0.95 -21.64
N PRO A 31 16.05 -1.64 -22.80
CA PRO A 31 15.06 -2.68 -23.12
C PRO A 31 15.12 -3.85 -22.14
N GLY A 32 16.30 -4.19 -21.60
CA GLY A 32 16.45 -5.23 -20.58
C GLY A 32 15.68 -4.96 -19.27
N ASN A 33 15.34 -3.69 -18.97
CA ASN A 33 14.58 -3.32 -17.77
C ASN A 33 13.08 -3.16 -18.05
N ALA A 34 12.59 -3.46 -19.26
CA ALA A 34 11.18 -3.32 -19.61
C ALA A 34 10.23 -4.12 -18.68
N PRO A 35 10.56 -5.34 -18.22
CA PRO A 35 9.72 -6.08 -17.27
C PRO A 35 9.53 -5.39 -15.92
N VAL A 36 10.48 -4.55 -15.50
CA VAL A 36 10.43 -3.85 -14.21
C VAL A 36 9.60 -2.57 -14.32
N TYR A 37 9.79 -1.80 -15.38
CA TYR A 37 9.15 -0.49 -15.54
C TYR A 37 7.78 -0.55 -16.24
N TYR A 38 7.52 -1.57 -17.05
CA TYR A 38 6.27 -1.71 -17.83
C TYR A 38 5.62 -3.10 -17.69
N PRO A 39 5.46 -3.66 -16.48
CA PRO A 39 4.88 -4.98 -16.31
C PRO A 39 3.43 -5.04 -16.79
N SER A 40 2.64 -4.01 -16.55
CA SER A 40 1.22 -3.97 -16.92
C SER A 40 0.99 -3.96 -18.45
N LEU A 41 1.87 -3.29 -19.21
CA LEU A 41 1.83 -3.30 -20.68
C LEU A 41 2.19 -4.68 -21.23
N LEU A 42 3.23 -5.30 -20.67
CA LEU A 42 3.66 -6.64 -21.07
C LEU A 42 2.61 -7.70 -20.74
N LEU A 43 1.93 -7.58 -19.59
CA LEU A 43 0.81 -8.45 -19.23
C LEU A 43 -0.39 -8.30 -20.16
N ARG A 44 -0.54 -7.13 -20.82
CA ARG A 44 -1.57 -6.89 -21.85
C ARG A 44 -1.12 -7.32 -23.25
N GLY A 45 0.11 -7.81 -23.40
CA GLY A 45 0.69 -8.18 -24.69
C GLY A 45 1.02 -6.99 -25.58
N LEU A 46 1.14 -5.78 -25.01
CA LEU A 46 1.50 -4.57 -25.74
C LEU A 46 2.99 -4.27 -25.57
N ASP A 47 3.67 -3.98 -26.67
CA ASP A 47 5.08 -3.61 -26.62
C ASP A 47 5.26 -2.17 -26.13
N PRO A 48 6.04 -1.93 -25.05
CA PRO A 48 6.25 -0.59 -24.50
C PRO A 48 6.87 0.39 -25.50
N TRP A 49 7.57 -0.13 -26.51
CA TRP A 49 8.26 0.66 -27.53
C TRP A 49 7.37 1.08 -28.69
N GLU A 50 6.28 0.36 -28.93
CA GLU A 50 5.28 0.70 -29.95
C GLU A 50 4.25 1.69 -29.40
N VAL A 51 3.83 1.49 -28.15
CA VAL A 51 2.83 2.35 -27.49
C VAL A 51 3.40 3.73 -27.15
N ARG A 52 4.72 3.84 -26.92
CA ARG A 52 5.35 5.10 -26.54
C ARG A 52 5.53 6.04 -27.74
N ARG A 53 4.80 7.16 -27.74
CA ARG A 53 5.09 8.29 -28.63
C ARG A 53 6.54 8.76 -28.41
N ARG A 54 7.21 9.15 -29.48
CA ARG A 54 8.65 9.52 -29.51
C ARG A 54 9.05 10.59 -28.45
N GLY A 55 8.10 11.38 -27.92
CA GLY A 55 8.29 12.41 -26.89
C GLY A 55 8.48 11.94 -25.44
N THR A 56 8.00 10.74 -25.06
CA THR A 56 8.09 10.22 -23.67
C THR A 56 9.51 9.78 -23.29
N ARG A 57 10.46 9.84 -24.23
CA ARG A 57 11.88 9.55 -23.97
C ARG A 57 12.58 10.67 -23.21
N SER A 58 12.04 11.89 -23.21
CA SER A 58 12.63 13.05 -22.52
C SER A 58 12.41 12.99 -21.00
N PRO A 59 13.29 13.60 -20.17
CA PRO A 59 13.18 13.53 -18.71
C PRO A 59 11.92 14.16 -18.13
N VAL A 60 11.24 15.03 -18.89
CA VAL A 60 9.98 15.68 -18.50
C VAL A 60 8.79 15.15 -19.31
N GLY A 61 9.04 14.42 -20.42
CA GLY A 61 7.98 13.93 -21.30
C GLY A 61 7.00 12.99 -20.61
N TRP A 62 7.50 12.12 -19.73
CA TRP A 62 6.64 11.23 -18.95
C TRP A 62 5.73 11.99 -17.96
N ILE A 63 6.18 13.13 -17.42
CA ILE A 63 5.38 13.98 -16.52
C ILE A 63 4.24 14.62 -17.31
N ARG A 64 4.55 15.18 -18.49
CA ARG A 64 3.56 15.78 -19.37
C ARG A 64 2.51 14.76 -19.80
N ASP A 65 2.95 13.57 -20.20
CA ASP A 65 2.05 12.50 -20.62
C ASP A 65 1.14 12.07 -19.45
N ALA A 66 1.69 11.92 -18.24
CA ALA A 66 0.92 11.59 -17.03
C ALA A 66 -0.10 12.67 -16.66
N LEU A 67 0.24 13.95 -16.79
CA LEU A 67 -0.69 15.06 -16.53
C LEU A 67 -1.76 15.21 -17.62
N SER A 68 -1.47 14.77 -18.85
CA SER A 68 -2.42 14.80 -19.97
C SER A 68 -3.35 13.59 -20.01
N ALA A 69 -3.06 12.55 -19.24
CA ALA A 69 -3.85 11.33 -19.21
C ALA A 69 -5.26 11.62 -18.69
N SER A 70 -6.27 11.16 -19.43
CA SER A 70 -7.65 11.33 -19.02
C SER A 70 -8.04 10.31 -17.95
N GLU A 71 -9.07 10.63 -17.17
CA GLU A 71 -9.61 9.71 -16.16
C GLU A 71 -10.08 8.38 -16.79
N THR A 72 -10.62 8.42 -18.01
CA THR A 72 -11.02 7.22 -18.76
C THR A 72 -9.84 6.33 -19.13
N ASP A 73 -8.71 6.93 -19.50
CA ASP A 73 -7.48 6.18 -19.79
C ASP A 73 -6.94 5.51 -18.53
N VAL A 74 -7.00 6.20 -17.40
CA VAL A 74 -6.61 5.66 -16.09
C VAL A 74 -7.50 4.48 -15.71
N ILE A 75 -8.83 4.60 -15.87
CA ILE A 75 -9.76 3.51 -15.58
C ILE A 75 -9.47 2.29 -16.48
N ALA A 76 -9.22 2.51 -17.77
CA ALA A 76 -8.86 1.43 -18.70
C ALA A 76 -7.50 0.81 -18.39
N ALA A 77 -6.54 1.56 -17.82
CA ALA A 77 -5.18 1.09 -17.52
C ALA A 77 -5.04 0.44 -16.14
N GLY A 78 -5.62 1.02 -15.10
CA GLY A 78 -5.43 0.63 -13.70
C GLY A 78 -6.72 0.21 -12.98
N GLY A 79 -7.86 0.28 -13.65
CA GLY A 79 -9.16 0.05 -13.04
C GLY A 79 -9.70 1.27 -12.27
N VAL A 80 -10.89 1.10 -11.73
CA VAL A 80 -11.63 2.19 -11.06
C VAL A 80 -10.97 2.56 -9.73
N ASP A 81 -10.42 1.60 -8.99
CA ASP A 81 -9.76 1.87 -7.70
C ASP A 81 -8.53 2.76 -7.85
N ALA A 82 -7.73 2.56 -8.91
CA ALA A 82 -6.60 3.43 -9.24
C ALA A 82 -7.06 4.86 -9.58
N ALA A 83 -8.16 5.00 -10.32
CA ALA A 83 -8.75 6.30 -10.61
C ALA A 83 -9.25 7.01 -9.34
N VAL A 84 -9.93 6.29 -8.44
CA VAL A 84 -10.37 6.82 -7.14
C VAL A 84 -9.19 7.30 -6.29
N TYR A 85 -8.08 6.55 -6.28
CA TYR A 85 -6.86 6.97 -5.59
C TYR A 85 -6.25 8.27 -6.18
N LEU A 86 -6.24 8.41 -7.51
CA LEU A 86 -5.80 9.66 -8.15
C LEU A 86 -6.75 10.83 -7.90
N VAL A 87 -8.07 10.59 -7.89
CA VAL A 87 -9.06 11.59 -7.48
C VAL A 87 -8.83 12.01 -6.03
N PHE A 88 -8.52 11.08 -5.13
CA PHE A 88 -8.16 11.39 -3.74
C PHE A 88 -6.93 12.31 -3.67
N LEU A 89 -5.82 11.96 -4.34
CA LEU A 89 -4.61 12.79 -4.38
C LEU A 89 -4.87 14.18 -4.99
N SER A 90 -5.63 14.24 -6.09
CA SER A 90 -6.02 15.49 -6.74
C SER A 90 -6.91 16.36 -5.83
N SER A 91 -7.79 15.74 -5.03
CA SER A 91 -8.64 16.43 -4.06
C SER A 91 -7.80 17.03 -2.93
N VAL A 92 -6.84 16.27 -2.39
CA VAL A 92 -5.91 16.78 -1.37
C VAL A 92 -5.09 17.96 -1.90
N LEU A 93 -4.53 17.84 -3.11
CA LEU A 93 -3.80 18.94 -3.75
C LEU A 93 -4.71 20.17 -3.96
N SER A 94 -5.95 19.95 -4.41
CA SER A 94 -6.93 21.02 -4.59
C SER A 94 -7.21 21.74 -3.27
N ILE A 95 -7.42 21.02 -2.16
CA ILE A 95 -7.63 21.61 -0.83
C ILE A 95 -6.46 22.52 -0.45
N LEU A 96 -5.22 22.06 -0.66
CA LEU A 96 -4.02 22.85 -0.37
C LEU A 96 -3.91 24.09 -1.25
N VAL A 97 -4.19 23.98 -2.56
CA VAL A 97 -4.12 25.10 -3.50
C VAL A 97 -5.19 26.15 -3.21
N TYR A 98 -6.46 25.75 -3.10
CA TYR A 98 -7.56 26.68 -2.82
C TYR A 98 -7.45 27.33 -1.44
N SER A 99 -6.95 26.59 -0.45
CA SER A 99 -6.63 27.16 0.86
C SER A 99 -5.45 28.14 0.75
N GLY A 100 -4.37 27.74 0.08
CA GLY A 100 -3.14 28.53 -0.06
C GLY A 100 -3.35 29.87 -0.77
N ILE A 101 -4.21 29.92 -1.79
CA ILE A 101 -4.54 31.15 -2.53
C ILE A 101 -5.10 32.24 -1.61
N VAL A 102 -5.86 31.87 -0.57
CA VAL A 102 -6.44 32.84 0.37
C VAL A 102 -5.56 33.02 1.60
N LEU A 103 -4.98 31.93 2.13
CA LEU A 103 -4.20 31.98 3.35
C LEU A 103 -2.90 32.77 3.16
N LEU A 104 -2.19 32.61 2.04
CA LEU A 104 -0.90 33.27 1.85
C LEU A 104 -1.05 34.81 1.77
N PRO A 105 -1.96 35.39 0.96
CA PRO A 105 -2.10 36.84 0.88
C PRO A 105 -2.71 37.47 2.14
N VAL A 106 -3.50 36.72 2.92
CA VAL A 106 -4.15 37.26 4.12
C VAL A 106 -3.25 37.10 5.36
N LEU A 107 -2.73 35.91 5.61
CA LEU A 107 -2.01 35.62 6.86
C LEU A 107 -0.57 36.13 6.83
N LEU A 108 0.13 36.10 5.70
CA LEU A 108 1.53 36.56 5.65
C LEU A 108 1.67 38.06 5.99
N PRO A 109 0.86 38.97 5.43
CA PRO A 109 0.94 40.39 5.80
C PRO A 109 0.46 40.64 7.24
N VAL A 110 -0.59 39.96 7.70
CA VAL A 110 -1.12 40.12 9.07
C VAL A 110 -0.10 39.69 10.12
N ALA A 111 0.59 38.57 9.89
CA ALA A 111 1.65 38.09 10.76
C ALA A 111 2.91 38.95 10.65
N GLY A 112 3.34 39.28 9.43
CA GLY A 112 4.59 40.00 9.18
C GLY A 112 4.58 41.47 9.62
N THR A 113 3.41 42.11 9.70
CA THR A 113 3.26 43.50 10.15
C THR A 113 3.13 43.64 11.67
N ASP A 114 3.10 42.54 12.43
CA ASP A 114 3.08 42.58 13.90
C ASP A 114 4.49 42.63 14.48
N ARG A 115 4.63 43.23 15.67
CA ARG A 115 5.89 43.32 16.42
C ARG A 115 5.82 42.57 17.74
N GLY A 116 4.91 41.62 17.88
CA GLY A 116 4.69 40.90 19.14
C GLY A 116 5.95 40.20 19.62
N LEU A 117 6.73 39.60 18.71
CA LEU A 117 7.98 38.94 19.07
C LEU A 117 9.06 39.93 19.56
N GLU A 118 9.18 41.09 18.92
CA GLU A 118 10.08 42.17 19.34
C GLU A 118 9.68 42.74 20.71
N LEU A 119 8.38 42.88 20.96
CA LEU A 119 7.84 43.37 22.24
C LEU A 119 8.04 42.36 23.37
N THR A 120 7.90 41.06 23.11
CA THR A 120 8.24 40.02 24.09
C THR A 120 9.74 39.95 24.40
N ALA A 121 10.59 40.17 23.38
CA ALA A 121 12.04 40.25 23.57
C ALA A 121 12.45 41.51 24.36
N ALA A 122 11.79 42.64 24.10
CA ALA A 122 12.01 43.91 24.81
C ALA A 122 11.51 43.88 26.26
N ALA A 123 10.46 43.11 26.56
CA ALA A 123 9.92 42.92 27.92
C ALA A 123 10.80 42.03 28.82
N GLY A 124 11.98 41.61 28.36
CA GLY A 124 12.96 40.86 29.18
C GLY A 124 12.60 39.41 29.46
N ILE A 125 11.54 38.87 28.86
CA ILE A 125 11.18 37.46 28.95
C ILE A 125 12.07 36.70 27.96
N LYS A 126 13.34 36.51 28.33
CA LYS A 126 14.29 35.70 27.55
C LYS A 126 13.77 34.25 27.47
N PRO A 127 13.67 33.63 26.28
CA PRO A 127 13.61 32.18 26.19
C PRO A 127 14.90 31.61 26.81
N LYS A 128 14.76 30.62 27.69
CA LYS A 128 15.76 30.13 28.65
C LYS A 128 17.01 29.46 28.04
N ASN A 129 17.26 29.60 26.74
CA ASN A 129 18.25 28.79 26.01
C ASN A 129 19.51 29.54 25.56
N ASP A 130 19.55 30.87 25.56
CA ASP A 130 20.70 31.62 25.01
C ASP A 130 21.27 32.62 26.03
N GLU A 131 22.08 32.11 26.95
CA GLU A 131 22.73 32.92 27.99
C GLU A 131 24.19 33.29 27.68
N LYS A 132 24.67 33.12 26.44
CA LYS A 132 26.11 33.30 26.15
C LYS A 132 26.55 34.32 25.09
N ASN A 133 25.65 34.99 24.36
CA ASN A 133 26.07 36.03 23.41
C ASN A 133 25.31 37.35 23.65
N ASN A 134 26.04 38.43 23.94
CA ASN A 134 25.52 39.79 24.15
C ASN A 134 25.12 40.52 22.84
N SER A 135 24.74 39.77 21.81
CA SER A 135 24.12 40.29 20.58
C SER A 135 22.63 40.02 20.65
N ALA A 136 21.79 41.03 20.39
CA ALA A 136 20.34 40.86 20.31
C ALA A 136 20.02 39.62 19.44
N PRO A 137 19.15 38.69 19.90
CA PRO A 137 18.84 37.51 19.12
C PRO A 137 18.15 37.95 17.83
N GLU A 138 18.82 37.80 16.68
CA GLU A 138 18.19 37.92 15.37
C GLU A 138 17.15 36.80 15.26
N LEU A 139 15.91 37.14 15.59
CA LEU A 139 14.78 36.21 15.49
C LEU A 139 14.67 35.73 14.04
N PRO A 140 14.64 34.40 13.80
CA PRO A 140 14.58 33.84 12.46
C PRO A 140 13.45 34.50 11.66
N GLU A 141 13.76 35.04 10.48
CA GLU A 141 12.81 35.80 9.65
C GLU A 141 11.49 35.05 9.40
N ILE A 142 11.55 33.71 9.31
CA ILE A 142 10.39 32.83 9.12
C ILE A 142 9.46 32.83 10.36
N GLN A 143 9.99 32.98 11.58
CA GLN A 143 9.16 33.04 12.79
C GLN A 143 8.34 34.33 12.89
N ARG A 144 8.76 35.40 12.20
CA ARG A 144 7.98 36.64 12.09
C ARG A 144 6.69 36.44 11.28
N LEU A 145 6.65 35.45 10.40
CA LEU A 145 5.50 35.12 9.56
C LEU A 145 4.53 34.12 10.24
N ALA A 146 4.89 33.61 11.42
CA ALA A 146 4.09 32.65 12.16
C ALA A 146 3.16 33.33 13.18
N LEU A 147 2.14 32.58 13.62
CA LEU A 147 1.21 33.00 14.68
C LEU A 147 1.94 33.46 15.96
N SER A 148 3.13 32.92 16.24
CA SER A 148 3.96 33.29 17.39
C SER A 148 4.38 34.76 17.42
N ASN A 149 4.36 35.47 16.28
CA ASN A 149 4.67 36.90 16.24
C ASN A 149 3.51 37.79 16.71
N ILE A 150 2.30 37.22 16.85
CA ILE A 150 1.10 38.01 17.12
C ILE A 150 0.89 38.19 18.62
N GLN A 151 0.57 39.42 19.02
CA GLN A 151 0.36 39.73 20.42
C GLN A 151 -0.89 39.04 21.00
N PRO A 152 -0.83 38.56 22.27
CA PRO A 152 -2.01 38.06 22.94
C PRO A 152 -3.08 39.16 23.07
N ARG A 153 -4.35 38.81 22.86
CA ARG A 153 -5.52 39.72 22.86
C ARG A 153 -5.61 40.69 21.66
N SER A 154 -4.78 40.52 20.63
CA SER A 154 -4.86 41.32 19.40
C SER A 154 -6.08 40.95 18.54
N MET A 155 -6.69 41.95 17.90
CA MET A 155 -7.77 41.75 16.92
C MET A 155 -7.31 40.99 15.67
N ARG A 156 -5.99 40.91 15.44
CA ARG A 156 -5.37 40.17 14.33
C ARG A 156 -5.59 38.65 14.42
N LEU A 157 -5.84 38.12 15.62
CA LEU A 157 -6.15 36.70 15.82
C LEU A 157 -7.45 36.27 15.12
N TRP A 158 -8.39 37.21 14.91
CA TRP A 158 -9.61 36.94 14.14
C TRP A 158 -9.32 36.53 12.70
N ALA A 159 -8.25 37.06 12.08
CA ALA A 159 -7.85 36.66 10.73
C ALA A 159 -7.44 35.17 10.66
N PHE A 160 -6.76 34.67 11.71
CA PHE A 160 -6.40 33.25 11.82
C PHE A 160 -7.62 32.38 12.06
N LEU A 161 -8.53 32.81 12.95
CA LEU A 161 -9.79 32.10 13.19
C LEU A 161 -10.62 31.98 11.91
N LEU A 162 -10.84 33.09 11.19
CA LEU A 162 -11.57 33.10 9.92
C LEU A 162 -10.89 32.25 8.86
N SER A 163 -9.55 32.23 8.84
CA SER A 163 -8.79 31.36 7.93
C SER A 163 -9.01 29.87 8.22
N VAL A 164 -9.15 29.46 9.49
CA VAL A 164 -9.49 28.07 9.83
C VAL A 164 -10.89 27.70 9.37
N TYR A 165 -11.86 28.60 9.53
CA TYR A 165 -13.21 28.39 8.98
C TYR A 165 -13.19 28.30 7.44
N TRP A 166 -12.37 29.13 6.78
CA TRP A 166 -12.17 29.06 5.33
C TRP A 166 -11.59 27.70 4.89
N VAL A 167 -10.50 27.24 5.51
CA VAL A 167 -9.89 25.93 5.22
C VAL A 167 -10.92 24.81 5.44
N SER A 168 -11.68 24.88 6.53
CA SER A 168 -12.73 23.90 6.82
C SER A 168 -13.79 23.89 5.73
N PHE A 169 -14.30 25.06 5.33
CA PHE A 169 -15.29 25.20 4.26
C PHE A 169 -14.77 24.63 2.92
N VAL A 170 -13.57 25.04 2.49
CA VAL A 170 -12.93 24.53 1.27
C VAL A 170 -12.77 23.01 1.32
N THR A 171 -12.35 22.49 2.47
CA THR A 171 -12.21 21.05 2.70
C THR A 171 -13.55 20.34 2.53
N TYR A 172 -14.60 20.76 3.24
CA TYR A 172 -15.93 20.16 3.12
C TYR A 172 -16.49 20.25 1.70
N PHE A 173 -16.32 21.38 1.02
CA PHE A 173 -16.80 21.58 -0.34
C PHE A 173 -16.11 20.64 -1.34
N ILE A 174 -14.78 20.53 -1.28
CA ILE A 174 -14.01 19.65 -2.16
C ILE A 174 -14.31 18.18 -1.83
N LEU A 175 -14.36 17.80 -0.55
CA LEU A 175 -14.73 16.44 -0.16
C LEU A 175 -16.12 16.07 -0.66
N TRP A 176 -17.10 16.95 -0.53
CA TRP A 176 -18.45 16.72 -1.04
C TRP A 176 -18.46 16.54 -2.56
N LYS A 177 -17.77 17.42 -3.30
CA LYS A 177 -17.65 17.32 -4.77
C LYS A 177 -16.99 16.01 -5.18
N SER A 178 -15.85 15.66 -4.58
CA SER A 178 -15.11 14.45 -4.89
C SER A 178 -15.86 13.18 -4.48
N TYR A 179 -16.58 13.21 -3.35
CA TYR A 179 -17.43 12.10 -2.90
C TYR A 179 -18.56 11.84 -3.90
N LYS A 180 -19.24 12.88 -4.37
CA LYS A 180 -20.27 12.75 -5.42
C LYS A 180 -19.69 12.21 -6.73
N HIS A 181 -18.52 12.70 -7.14
CA HIS A 181 -17.81 12.22 -8.33
C HIS A 181 -17.45 10.73 -8.21
N VAL A 182 -16.80 10.32 -7.12
CA VAL A 182 -16.43 8.92 -6.86
C VAL A 182 -17.66 8.01 -6.74
N SER A 183 -18.73 8.48 -6.11
CA SER A 183 -19.99 7.74 -6.05
C SER A 183 -20.57 7.50 -7.45
N ASN A 184 -20.51 8.49 -8.34
CA ASN A 184 -20.95 8.35 -9.73
C ASN A 184 -20.05 7.38 -10.50
N LEU A 185 -18.71 7.49 -10.36
CA LEU A 185 -17.77 6.53 -10.96
C LEU A 185 -18.08 5.09 -10.52
N ARG A 186 -18.33 4.88 -9.22
CA ARG A 186 -18.68 3.57 -8.68
C ARG A 186 -20.01 3.06 -9.23
N ALA A 187 -21.01 3.93 -9.35
CA ALA A 187 -22.29 3.57 -9.94
C ALA A 187 -22.14 3.17 -11.42
N THR A 188 -21.40 3.95 -12.20
CA THR A 188 -21.07 3.65 -13.61
C THR A 188 -20.31 2.34 -13.72
N ALA A 189 -19.29 2.13 -12.90
CA ALA A 189 -18.49 0.90 -12.89
C ALA A 189 -19.34 -0.35 -12.60
N ARG A 190 -20.29 -0.27 -11.66
CA ARG A 190 -21.24 -1.35 -11.36
C ARG A 190 -22.33 -1.55 -12.43
N SER A 191 -22.57 -0.54 -13.27
CA SER A 191 -23.54 -0.61 -14.37
C SER A 191 -22.96 -1.21 -15.67
N THR A 192 -21.64 -1.40 -15.73
CA THR A 192 -20.93 -1.99 -16.87
C THR A 192 -21.49 -3.40 -17.17
N PRO A 193 -21.64 -3.78 -18.45
CA PRO A 193 -22.19 -5.10 -18.81
C PRO A 193 -21.28 -6.29 -18.46
N ASP A 194 -20.01 -6.02 -18.14
CA ASP A 194 -19.01 -7.04 -17.81
C ASP A 194 -19.51 -7.97 -16.72
N VAL A 195 -19.58 -9.26 -17.05
CA VAL A 195 -20.13 -10.28 -16.16
C VAL A 195 -19.02 -10.75 -15.23
N LYS A 196 -19.09 -10.36 -13.96
CA LYS A 196 -18.14 -10.82 -12.94
C LYS A 196 -18.74 -11.94 -12.08
N PRO A 197 -17.95 -12.96 -11.71
CA PRO A 197 -18.47 -14.08 -10.92
C PRO A 197 -18.91 -13.64 -9.51
N GLU A 198 -18.27 -12.63 -8.91
CA GLU A 198 -18.66 -12.10 -7.61
C GLU A 198 -20.11 -11.56 -7.55
N GLU A 199 -20.64 -11.03 -8.66
CA GLU A 199 -21.99 -10.44 -8.70
C GLU A 199 -23.11 -11.48 -8.55
N PHE A 200 -22.80 -12.75 -8.81
CA PHE A 200 -23.73 -13.88 -8.71
C PHE A 200 -23.46 -14.74 -7.48
N ALA A 201 -22.44 -14.40 -6.70
CA ALA A 201 -21.95 -15.20 -5.60
C ALA A 201 -22.18 -14.50 -4.26
N VAL A 202 -22.49 -15.29 -3.26
CA VAL A 202 -22.69 -14.83 -1.89
C VAL A 202 -21.86 -15.71 -0.97
N LEU A 203 -21.11 -15.09 -0.07
CA LEU A 203 -20.31 -15.78 0.92
C LEU A 203 -21.15 -16.00 2.18
N VAL A 204 -21.34 -17.27 2.53
CA VAL A 204 -22.06 -17.72 3.72
C VAL A 204 -21.07 -18.27 4.74
N ARG A 205 -21.14 -17.79 5.97
CA ARG A 205 -20.30 -18.21 7.10
C ARG A 205 -21.17 -18.61 8.30
N ASP A 206 -20.54 -19.32 9.22
CA ASP A 206 -21.17 -19.76 10.47
C ASP A 206 -22.41 -20.66 10.24
N VAL A 207 -22.35 -21.53 9.22
CA VAL A 207 -23.42 -22.50 8.94
C VAL A 207 -23.66 -23.37 10.17
N PRO A 208 -24.90 -23.54 10.66
CA PRO A 208 -25.18 -24.42 11.80
C PRO A 208 -24.80 -25.86 11.45
N ARG A 209 -24.39 -26.64 12.46
CA ARG A 209 -24.20 -28.08 12.24
C ARG A 209 -25.58 -28.72 12.08
N SER A 210 -25.84 -29.29 10.91
CA SER A 210 -26.95 -30.21 10.67
C SER A 210 -26.77 -31.50 11.48
N SER A 211 -27.79 -32.36 11.46
CA SER A 211 -27.70 -33.72 12.03
C SER A 211 -26.44 -34.45 11.55
N PRO A 212 -25.86 -35.36 12.35
CA PRO A 212 -24.58 -36.03 12.04
C PRO A 212 -24.55 -36.74 10.69
N ASP A 213 -25.71 -37.08 10.13
CA ASP A 213 -25.83 -37.80 8.86
C ASP A 213 -25.95 -36.88 7.62
N GLU A 214 -26.15 -35.56 7.78
CA GLU A 214 -26.34 -34.62 6.66
C GLU A 214 -25.07 -33.80 6.39
N THR A 215 -24.61 -33.82 5.13
CA THR A 215 -23.47 -33.02 4.66
C THR A 215 -23.76 -31.52 4.81
N ILE A 216 -22.74 -30.71 5.15
CA ILE A 216 -22.89 -29.23 5.21
C ILE A 216 -23.42 -28.68 3.88
N LYS A 217 -22.97 -29.26 2.77
CA LYS A 217 -23.44 -28.91 1.44
C LYS A 217 -24.94 -29.11 1.28
N ASP A 218 -25.48 -30.23 1.74
CA ASP A 218 -26.89 -30.58 1.59
C ASP A 218 -27.76 -29.64 2.45
N SER A 219 -27.27 -29.26 3.64
CA SER A 219 -27.91 -28.27 4.51
C SER A 219 -27.95 -26.87 3.89
N VAL A 220 -26.86 -26.43 3.26
CA VAL A 220 -26.81 -25.13 2.54
C VAL A 220 -27.72 -25.17 1.32
N ASP A 221 -27.65 -26.24 0.52
CA ASP A 221 -28.47 -26.40 -0.68
C ASP A 221 -29.97 -26.42 -0.32
N SER A 222 -30.38 -27.18 0.70
CA SER A 222 -31.78 -27.25 1.12
C SER A 222 -32.29 -25.91 1.65
N TYR A 223 -31.49 -25.21 2.45
CA TYR A 223 -31.84 -23.89 2.99
C TYR A 223 -32.05 -22.84 1.89
N PHE A 224 -31.08 -22.70 0.98
CA PHE A 224 -31.17 -21.70 -0.09
C PHE A 224 -32.16 -22.09 -1.18
N ARG A 225 -32.40 -23.38 -1.45
CA ARG A 225 -33.51 -23.80 -2.33
C ARG A 225 -34.87 -23.44 -1.75
N ALA A 226 -35.06 -23.59 -0.43
CA ALA A 226 -36.31 -23.21 0.22
C ALA A 226 -36.56 -21.69 0.17
N LEU A 227 -35.51 -20.88 0.36
CA LEU A 227 -35.61 -19.42 0.37
C LEU A 227 -35.67 -18.81 -1.05
N HIS A 228 -34.97 -19.42 -2.00
CA HIS A 228 -34.76 -18.90 -3.35
C HIS A 228 -34.96 -19.99 -4.43
N PRO A 229 -36.18 -20.52 -4.59
CA PRO A 229 -36.42 -21.75 -5.37
C PRO A 229 -36.04 -21.65 -6.86
N ASN A 230 -36.25 -20.50 -7.49
CA ASN A 230 -36.02 -20.31 -8.94
C ASN A 230 -34.65 -19.69 -9.27
N THR A 231 -33.99 -19.10 -8.27
CA THR A 231 -32.76 -18.32 -8.47
C THR A 231 -31.52 -18.99 -7.91
N PHE A 232 -31.66 -19.92 -6.96
CA PHE A 232 -30.56 -20.72 -6.46
C PHE A 232 -29.98 -21.62 -7.56
N TYR A 233 -28.66 -21.58 -7.74
CA TYR A 233 -27.97 -22.42 -8.71
C TYR A 233 -27.24 -23.58 -8.04
N ARG A 234 -26.23 -23.27 -7.21
CA ARG A 234 -25.35 -24.26 -6.57
C ARG A 234 -24.63 -23.66 -5.37
N SER A 235 -24.30 -24.48 -4.38
CA SER A 235 -23.33 -24.12 -3.34
C SER A 235 -21.97 -24.80 -3.53
N MET A 236 -20.92 -24.11 -3.11
CA MET A 236 -19.55 -24.62 -2.99
C MET A 236 -19.11 -24.48 -1.54
N VAL A 237 -18.97 -25.62 -0.84
CA VAL A 237 -18.53 -25.64 0.55
C VAL A 237 -17.02 -25.42 0.62
N VAL A 238 -16.59 -24.59 1.57
CA VAL A 238 -15.17 -24.35 1.84
C VAL A 238 -14.60 -25.56 2.57
N THR A 239 -13.44 -26.03 2.15
CA THR A 239 -12.77 -27.19 2.73
C THR A 239 -11.37 -26.83 3.25
N ASP A 240 -10.87 -27.58 4.24
CA ASP A 240 -9.48 -27.38 4.72
C ASP A 240 -8.46 -28.03 3.79
N HIS A 241 -8.06 -27.28 2.76
CA HIS A 241 -7.11 -27.69 1.73
C HIS A 241 -5.62 -27.46 2.04
N LYS A 242 -5.21 -27.06 3.26
CA LYS A 242 -3.80 -26.70 3.56
C LYS A 242 -2.75 -27.70 3.10
N LYS A 243 -3.03 -29.01 3.23
CA LYS A 243 -2.11 -30.07 2.78
C LYS A 243 -2.06 -30.16 1.26
N ALA A 244 -3.22 -30.09 0.61
CA ALA A 244 -3.33 -30.10 -0.85
C ALA A 244 -2.67 -28.86 -1.45
N ASP A 245 -2.86 -27.68 -0.85
CA ASP A 245 -2.22 -26.43 -1.27
C ASP A 245 -0.70 -26.52 -1.20
N LYS A 246 -0.15 -27.11 -0.13
CA LYS A 246 1.29 -27.32 -0.01
C LYS A 246 1.83 -28.17 -1.16
N ILE A 247 1.18 -29.29 -1.45
CA ILE A 247 1.56 -30.19 -2.56
C ILE A 247 1.42 -29.47 -3.91
N TYR A 248 0.34 -28.70 -4.09
CA TYR A 248 0.11 -27.94 -5.31
C TYR A 248 1.17 -26.85 -5.54
N LEU A 249 1.56 -26.11 -4.48
CA LEU A 249 2.63 -25.12 -4.54
C LEU A 249 3.98 -25.76 -4.88
N GLU A 250 4.27 -26.93 -4.33
CA GLU A 250 5.48 -27.70 -4.69
C GLU A 250 5.46 -28.07 -6.20
N ILE A 251 4.31 -28.53 -6.73
CA ILE A 251 4.15 -28.82 -8.16
C ILE A 251 4.34 -27.55 -9.02
N GLU A 252 3.76 -26.42 -8.62
CA GLU A 252 3.95 -25.13 -9.31
C GLU A 252 5.42 -24.71 -9.33
N ASP A 253 6.13 -24.86 -8.22
CA ASP A 253 7.55 -24.53 -8.13
C ASP A 253 8.39 -25.41 -9.06
N HIS A 254 8.07 -26.70 -9.16
CA HIS A 254 8.69 -27.59 -10.14
C HIS A 254 8.37 -27.17 -11.58
N LYS A 255 7.13 -26.79 -11.90
CA LYS A 255 6.76 -26.27 -13.23
C LYS A 255 7.52 -24.97 -13.57
N LYS A 256 7.67 -24.05 -12.61
CA LYS A 256 8.45 -22.81 -12.77
C LYS A 256 9.93 -23.12 -13.02
N LYS A 257 10.49 -24.12 -12.32
CA LYS A 257 11.87 -24.58 -12.55
C LYS A 257 12.04 -25.20 -13.95
N ILE A 258 11.07 -25.99 -14.42
CA ILE A 258 11.07 -26.54 -15.79
C ILE A 258 11.04 -25.42 -16.82
N ALA A 259 10.12 -24.47 -16.72
CA ALA A 259 10.04 -23.35 -17.68
C ALA A 259 11.36 -22.53 -17.73
N ARG A 260 11.98 -22.27 -16.57
CA ARG A 260 13.31 -21.63 -16.51
C ARG A 260 14.39 -22.48 -17.18
N ALA A 261 14.38 -23.79 -16.92
CA ALA A 261 15.32 -24.73 -17.50
C ALA A 261 15.17 -24.83 -19.03
N GLU A 262 13.94 -24.85 -19.56
CA GLU A 262 13.65 -24.86 -21.00
C GLU A 262 14.15 -23.59 -21.70
N VAL A 263 13.96 -22.43 -21.09
CA VAL A 263 14.49 -21.16 -21.62
C VAL A 263 16.02 -21.17 -21.64
N LEU A 264 16.67 -21.65 -20.57
CA LEU A 264 18.12 -21.79 -20.53
C LEU A 264 18.62 -22.78 -21.59
N TYR A 265 17.92 -23.90 -21.77
CA TYR A 265 18.26 -24.88 -22.78
C TYR A 265 18.09 -24.31 -24.20
N ALA A 266 17.01 -23.58 -24.48
CA ALA A 266 16.79 -22.91 -25.76
C ALA A 266 17.89 -21.86 -26.05
N ASN A 267 18.24 -21.04 -25.06
CA ASN A 267 19.31 -20.04 -25.19
C ASN A 267 20.70 -20.66 -25.34
N SER A 268 20.90 -21.88 -24.86
CA SER A 268 22.18 -22.59 -24.98
C SER A 268 22.42 -23.18 -26.37
N LYS A 269 21.39 -23.26 -27.21
CA LYS A 269 21.54 -23.68 -28.61
C LYS A 269 22.09 -22.50 -29.41
N THR A 270 23.25 -22.69 -30.02
CA THR A 270 23.92 -21.68 -30.85
C THR A 270 24.38 -22.34 -32.15
N GLU A 271 24.65 -21.60 -33.23
CA GLU A 271 25.16 -22.16 -34.49
C GLU A 271 26.42 -23.05 -34.29
N SER A 272 27.22 -22.76 -33.25
CA SER A 272 28.39 -23.56 -32.87
C SER A 272 28.10 -24.79 -31.99
N ASN A 273 26.90 -24.91 -31.40
CA ASN A 273 26.52 -26.05 -30.55
C ASN A 273 25.01 -26.37 -30.75
N PRO A 274 24.67 -27.24 -31.71
CA PRO A 274 23.28 -27.52 -32.09
C PRO A 274 22.52 -28.35 -31.04
N GLU A 275 23.21 -29.14 -30.21
CA GLU A 275 22.55 -29.99 -29.20
C GLU A 275 22.16 -29.21 -27.93
N GLY A 276 22.83 -28.09 -27.64
CA GLY A 276 22.60 -27.25 -26.46
C GLY A 276 23.00 -27.93 -25.15
N ASN A 277 23.23 -27.15 -24.10
CA ASN A 277 23.59 -27.68 -22.78
C ASN A 277 22.34 -27.81 -21.90
N LYS A 278 21.98 -29.05 -21.53
CA LYS A 278 20.87 -29.28 -20.61
C LYS A 278 21.20 -28.77 -19.20
N PRO A 279 20.32 -27.98 -18.56
CA PRO A 279 20.57 -27.43 -17.24
C PRO A 279 20.50 -28.51 -16.17
N THR A 280 21.59 -28.66 -15.42
CA THR A 280 21.73 -29.66 -14.35
C THR A 280 21.82 -28.98 -13.00
N HIS A 281 21.26 -29.60 -11.96
CA HIS A 281 21.42 -29.16 -10.57
C HIS A 281 21.77 -30.35 -9.68
N ARG A 282 22.22 -30.08 -8.44
CA ARG A 282 22.44 -31.12 -7.44
C ARG A 282 21.28 -31.14 -6.45
N THR A 283 20.89 -32.33 -6.01
CA THR A 283 19.69 -32.55 -5.19
C THR A 283 19.81 -32.17 -3.72
N GLY A 284 21.01 -31.99 -3.18
CA GLY A 284 21.23 -31.72 -1.76
C GLY A 284 21.20 -30.24 -1.37
N PHE A 285 21.58 -29.97 -0.11
CA PHE A 285 21.47 -28.65 0.51
C PHE A 285 22.13 -27.56 -0.34
N LEU A 286 21.36 -26.52 -0.69
CA LEU A 286 21.77 -25.37 -1.51
C LEU A 286 22.37 -25.72 -2.89
N GLY A 287 22.14 -26.94 -3.41
CA GLY A 287 22.70 -27.39 -4.69
C GLY A 287 24.21 -27.68 -4.66
N LEU A 288 24.82 -27.81 -3.48
CA LEU A 288 26.26 -28.05 -3.32
C LEU A 288 26.59 -29.54 -3.16
N ILE A 289 25.70 -30.29 -2.49
CA ILE A 289 25.88 -31.69 -2.12
C ILE A 289 24.89 -32.55 -2.93
N GLY A 290 25.26 -33.78 -3.29
CA GLY A 290 24.35 -34.73 -3.95
C GLY A 290 24.63 -35.00 -5.42
N LYS A 291 23.82 -35.89 -6.01
CA LYS A 291 23.96 -36.34 -7.41
C LYS A 291 23.58 -35.20 -8.37
N LYS A 292 24.35 -35.06 -9.46
CA LYS A 292 24.06 -34.13 -10.54
C LYS A 292 22.95 -34.74 -11.42
N VAL A 293 21.78 -34.11 -11.44
CA VAL A 293 20.61 -34.58 -12.17
C VAL A 293 20.17 -33.53 -13.19
N ASP A 294 19.57 -33.98 -14.29
CA ASP A 294 18.89 -33.08 -15.22
C ASP A 294 17.70 -32.45 -14.51
N THR A 295 17.62 -31.12 -14.56
CA THR A 295 16.58 -30.37 -13.85
C THR A 295 15.21 -30.62 -14.45
N ILE A 296 15.12 -30.83 -15.76
CA ILE A 296 13.85 -31.04 -16.46
C ILE A 296 13.31 -32.42 -16.10
N GLU A 297 14.13 -33.46 -16.25
CA GLU A 297 13.74 -34.84 -15.96
C GLU A 297 13.38 -35.03 -14.48
N TYR A 298 14.24 -34.56 -13.57
CA TYR A 298 13.99 -34.64 -12.13
C TYR A 298 12.68 -33.94 -11.72
N CYS A 299 12.46 -32.70 -12.17
CA CYS A 299 11.22 -31.99 -11.84
C CYS A 299 10.00 -32.68 -12.47
N SER A 300 10.13 -33.26 -13.66
CA SER A 300 9.04 -33.99 -14.31
C SER A 300 8.66 -35.27 -13.54
N GLU A 301 9.64 -36.00 -13.00
CA GLU A 301 9.41 -37.18 -12.15
C GLU A 301 8.77 -36.78 -10.82
N GLN A 302 9.26 -35.71 -10.18
CA GLN A 302 8.65 -35.20 -8.95
C GLN A 302 7.19 -34.79 -9.16
N ILE A 303 6.87 -34.13 -10.28
CA ILE A 303 5.47 -33.81 -10.62
C ILE A 303 4.65 -35.09 -10.79
N LYS A 304 5.16 -36.11 -11.50
CA LYS A 304 4.47 -37.40 -11.66
C LYS A 304 4.20 -38.09 -10.32
N GLU A 305 5.10 -37.97 -9.35
CA GLU A 305 4.93 -38.56 -8.02
C GLU A 305 3.95 -37.76 -7.13
N LEU A 306 3.95 -36.42 -7.26
CA LEU A 306 3.11 -35.53 -6.45
C LEU A 306 1.66 -35.47 -6.94
N LEU A 307 1.40 -35.61 -8.24
CA LEU A 307 0.05 -35.60 -8.81
C LEU A 307 -0.92 -36.61 -8.15
N PRO A 308 -0.60 -37.91 -8.02
CA PRO A 308 -1.51 -38.86 -7.39
C PRO A 308 -1.70 -38.57 -5.89
N LYS A 309 -0.66 -38.07 -5.19
CA LYS A 309 -0.76 -37.65 -3.79
C LYS A 309 -1.73 -36.47 -3.63
N LEU A 310 -1.67 -35.52 -4.57
CA LEU A 310 -2.59 -34.38 -4.62
C LEU A 310 -4.04 -34.86 -4.84
N GLU A 311 -4.27 -35.75 -5.82
CA GLU A 311 -5.61 -36.28 -6.10
C GLU A 311 -6.20 -37.04 -4.90
N ALA A 312 -5.39 -37.83 -4.19
CA ALA A 312 -5.81 -38.56 -3.00
C ALA A 312 -6.18 -37.61 -1.85
N GLU A 313 -5.35 -36.59 -1.58
CA GLU A 313 -5.62 -35.58 -0.56
C GLU A 313 -6.83 -34.71 -0.92
N GLN A 314 -7.04 -34.39 -2.20
CA GLN A 314 -8.23 -33.66 -2.66
C GLN A 314 -9.52 -34.44 -2.40
N LYS A 315 -9.56 -35.73 -2.76
CA LYS A 315 -10.72 -36.60 -2.50
C LYS A 315 -11.03 -36.69 -1.00
N THR A 316 -10.00 -36.87 -0.18
CA THR A 316 -10.13 -36.93 1.28
C THR A 316 -10.65 -35.60 1.85
N THR A 317 -10.15 -34.49 1.35
CA THR A 317 -10.50 -33.14 1.83
C THR A 317 -11.95 -32.77 1.49
N LEU A 318 -12.44 -33.14 0.30
CA LEU A 318 -13.83 -32.90 -0.10
C LEU A 318 -14.84 -33.69 0.74
N ARG A 319 -14.45 -34.90 1.17
CA ARG A 319 -15.31 -35.78 1.98
C ARG A 319 -15.31 -35.39 3.45
N ASP A 320 -14.14 -35.28 4.07
CA ASP A 320 -14.03 -35.30 5.53
C ASP A 320 -13.74 -33.93 6.16
N LYS A 321 -13.24 -32.95 5.39
CA LYS A 321 -12.74 -31.67 5.91
C LYS A 321 -13.58 -30.46 5.48
N GLN A 322 -14.89 -30.63 5.47
CA GLN A 322 -15.81 -29.53 5.18
C GLN A 322 -15.87 -28.54 6.35
N GLN A 323 -15.86 -27.25 6.01
CA GLN A 323 -15.92 -26.17 7.00
C GLN A 323 -17.29 -25.51 7.01
N ARG A 324 -17.56 -24.73 8.07
CA ARG A 324 -18.83 -24.01 8.29
C ARG A 324 -18.93 -22.73 7.45
N ALA A 325 -18.46 -22.79 6.21
CA ALA A 325 -18.52 -21.70 5.25
C ALA A 325 -18.78 -22.26 3.86
N ALA A 326 -19.54 -21.52 3.05
CA ALA A 326 -19.86 -21.89 1.68
C ALA A 326 -20.00 -20.64 0.82
N ILE A 327 -19.74 -20.79 -0.47
CA ILE A 327 -20.05 -19.79 -1.49
C ILE A 327 -21.28 -20.28 -2.23
N VAL A 328 -22.33 -19.47 -2.26
CA VAL A 328 -23.60 -19.79 -2.90
C VAL A 328 -23.73 -18.98 -4.18
N PHE A 329 -24.03 -19.66 -5.27
CA PHE A 329 -24.22 -19.06 -6.59
C PHE A 329 -25.69 -18.96 -6.93
N PHE A 330 -26.07 -17.84 -7.53
CA PHE A 330 -27.42 -17.55 -8.02
C PHE A 330 -27.41 -17.31 -9.54
N ASN A 331 -28.55 -17.56 -10.18
CA ASN A 331 -28.75 -17.25 -11.61
C ASN A 331 -28.99 -15.76 -11.87
N SER A 332 -29.30 -14.97 -10.83
CA SER A 332 -29.61 -13.53 -10.94
C SER A 332 -28.78 -12.69 -9.97
N ARG A 333 -28.25 -11.57 -10.46
CA ARG A 333 -27.49 -10.58 -9.67
C ARG A 333 -28.36 -9.96 -8.57
N SER A 334 -29.63 -9.68 -8.87
CA SER A 334 -30.55 -9.09 -7.88
C SER A 334 -30.86 -10.07 -6.74
N ALA A 335 -30.93 -11.37 -7.04
CA ALA A 335 -31.14 -12.39 -6.02
C ALA A 335 -29.92 -12.52 -5.10
N ALA A 336 -28.70 -12.53 -5.67
CA ALA A 336 -27.47 -12.54 -4.89
C ALA A 336 -27.35 -11.29 -3.99
N ALA A 337 -27.63 -10.10 -4.52
CA ALA A 337 -27.63 -8.86 -3.74
C ALA A 337 -28.70 -8.81 -2.64
N SER A 338 -29.89 -9.37 -2.91
CA SER A 338 -30.96 -9.46 -1.90
C SER A 338 -30.60 -10.45 -0.80
N ALA A 339 -30.03 -11.60 -1.15
CA ALA A 339 -29.57 -12.59 -0.19
C ALA A 339 -28.43 -12.06 0.68
N SER A 340 -27.48 -11.32 0.13
CA SER A 340 -26.35 -10.77 0.90
C SER A 340 -26.74 -9.67 1.89
N GLN A 341 -27.88 -9.01 1.67
CA GLN A 341 -28.39 -7.94 2.54
C GLN A 341 -29.46 -8.43 3.52
N ALA A 342 -29.99 -9.64 3.34
CA ALA A 342 -31.02 -10.21 4.19
C ALA A 342 -30.46 -10.80 5.49
N LEU A 343 -31.22 -10.67 6.58
CA LEU A 343 -30.94 -11.38 7.81
C LEU A 343 -31.51 -12.80 7.73
N HIS A 344 -30.65 -13.81 7.77
CA HIS A 344 -31.02 -15.20 7.59
C HIS A 344 -31.35 -15.94 8.90
N ALA A 345 -30.89 -15.44 10.04
CA ALA A 345 -31.15 -16.05 11.35
C ALA A 345 -31.51 -14.97 12.39
N GLN A 346 -32.35 -15.33 13.35
CA GLN A 346 -32.67 -14.47 14.49
C GLN A 346 -31.46 -14.24 15.41
N VAL A 347 -30.49 -15.16 15.38
CA VAL A 347 -29.26 -15.09 16.18
C VAL A 347 -28.09 -14.71 15.27
N PHE A 348 -27.25 -13.78 15.74
CA PHE A 348 -26.15 -13.22 14.96
C PHE A 348 -25.00 -14.21 14.66
N ASP A 349 -24.95 -15.35 15.35
CA ASP A 349 -23.85 -16.31 15.28
C ASP A 349 -24.09 -17.46 14.28
N LYS A 350 -25.18 -17.40 13.52
CA LYS A 350 -25.60 -18.40 12.53
C LYS A 350 -25.94 -17.72 11.22
N TRP A 351 -25.60 -18.37 10.10
CA TRP A 351 -25.93 -17.90 8.75
C TRP A 351 -25.51 -16.45 8.51
N THR A 352 -24.24 -16.15 8.75
CA THR A 352 -23.67 -14.84 8.42
C THR A 352 -23.45 -14.78 6.92
N VAL A 353 -24.25 -13.97 6.23
CA VAL A 353 -24.22 -13.86 4.77
C VAL A 353 -23.66 -12.50 4.37
N MET A 354 -22.75 -12.48 3.39
CA MET A 354 -22.13 -11.26 2.86
C MET A 354 -21.88 -11.37 1.35
N GLU A 355 -21.74 -10.24 0.67
CA GLU A 355 -21.35 -10.20 -0.75
C GLU A 355 -20.01 -10.95 -0.92
N ALA A 356 -19.93 -11.84 -1.91
CA ALA A 356 -18.68 -12.56 -2.14
C ALA A 356 -17.65 -11.59 -2.76
N PRO A 357 -16.41 -11.55 -2.25
CA PRO A 357 -15.35 -10.79 -2.90
C PRO A 357 -14.87 -11.52 -4.18
N GLU A 358 -14.06 -10.83 -4.99
CA GLU A 358 -13.43 -11.45 -6.17
C GLU A 358 -12.66 -12.71 -5.75
N PRO A 359 -12.67 -13.81 -6.54
CA PRO A 359 -11.99 -15.05 -6.19
C PRO A 359 -10.50 -14.90 -5.82
N ARG A 360 -9.85 -13.86 -6.34
CA ARG A 360 -8.44 -13.53 -6.07
C ARG A 360 -8.22 -12.84 -4.71
N ASP A 361 -9.24 -12.17 -4.20
CA ASP A 361 -9.21 -11.45 -2.92
C ASP A 361 -9.65 -12.34 -1.74
N ILE A 362 -10.13 -13.55 -2.03
CA ILE A 362 -10.53 -14.51 -1.00
C ILE A 362 -9.30 -15.09 -0.31
N ILE A 363 -9.15 -14.75 0.98
CA ILE A 363 -8.16 -15.39 1.86
C ILE A 363 -8.76 -16.67 2.44
N TRP A 364 -8.61 -17.78 1.71
CA TRP A 364 -9.23 -19.07 2.04
C TRP A 364 -9.02 -19.57 3.48
N PRO A 365 -7.81 -19.48 4.07
CA PRO A 365 -7.58 -19.94 5.45
C PRO A 365 -8.45 -19.23 6.50
N ASN A 366 -8.87 -17.99 6.22
CA ASN A 366 -9.64 -17.15 7.15
C ASN A 366 -11.13 -17.48 7.17
N LEU A 367 -11.65 -18.19 6.16
CA LEU A 367 -13.08 -18.54 6.05
C LEU A 367 -13.51 -19.55 7.12
N SER A 368 -12.61 -20.45 7.50
CA SER A 368 -12.78 -21.51 8.49
C SER A 368 -13.20 -21.06 9.89
N ARG A 369 -12.91 -19.79 10.22
CA ARG A 369 -12.93 -19.27 11.58
C ARG A 369 -14.34 -18.86 11.99
N ASN A 370 -14.76 -19.32 13.17
CA ASN A 370 -16.03 -18.94 13.79
C ASN A 370 -16.04 -17.45 14.16
N ILE A 371 -17.23 -16.87 14.35
CA ILE A 371 -17.40 -15.47 14.76
C ILE A 371 -16.70 -15.11 16.08
N TYR A 372 -16.84 -15.94 17.12
CA TYR A 372 -16.20 -15.69 18.42
C TYR A 372 -14.68 -15.69 18.35
N GLU A 373 -14.10 -16.62 17.57
CA GLU A 373 -12.65 -16.67 17.37
C GLU A 373 -12.16 -15.41 16.64
N ARG A 374 -12.93 -14.91 15.66
CA ARG A 374 -12.62 -13.66 14.97
C ARG A 374 -12.63 -12.47 15.92
N GLN A 375 -13.64 -12.35 16.78
CA GLN A 375 -13.76 -11.26 17.75
C GLN A 375 -12.62 -11.26 18.77
N ILE A 376 -12.31 -12.43 19.35
CA ILE A 376 -11.19 -12.56 20.29
C ILE A 376 -9.87 -12.18 19.61
N ARG A 377 -9.63 -12.66 18.38
CA ARG A 377 -8.43 -12.31 17.61
C ARG A 377 -8.37 -10.81 17.30
N GLN A 378 -9.50 -10.18 16.97
CA GLN A 378 -9.56 -8.74 16.73
C GLN A 378 -9.15 -7.94 17.97
N VAL A 379 -9.66 -8.30 19.15
CA VAL A 379 -9.28 -7.68 20.43
C VAL A 379 -7.81 -7.90 20.75
N VAL A 380 -7.30 -9.12 20.56
CA VAL A 380 -5.89 -9.45 20.76
C VAL A 380 -5.00 -8.63 19.82
N VAL A 381 -5.34 -8.54 18.54
CA VAL A 381 -4.58 -7.76 17.55
C VAL A 381 -4.61 -6.27 17.89
N TYR A 382 -5.77 -5.71 18.26
CA TYR A 382 -5.84 -4.30 18.70
C TYR A 382 -5.01 -4.04 19.95
N SER A 383 -4.99 -4.98 20.89
CA SER A 383 -4.14 -4.88 22.09
C SER A 383 -2.65 -4.92 21.73
N ILE A 384 -2.23 -5.81 20.82
CA ILE A 384 -0.85 -5.88 20.31
C ILE A 384 -0.46 -4.60 19.57
N VAL A 385 -1.34 -4.07 18.71
CA VAL A 385 -1.10 -2.82 17.98
C VAL A 385 -0.96 -1.65 18.98
N PHE A 386 -1.84 -1.57 19.97
CA PHE A 386 -1.76 -0.55 21.02
C PHE A 386 -0.43 -0.63 21.79
N LEU A 387 -0.04 -1.81 22.25
CA LEU A 387 1.24 -2.02 22.93
C LEU A 387 2.42 -1.66 22.02
N THR A 388 2.38 -2.08 20.75
CA THR A 388 3.40 -1.71 19.75
C THR A 388 3.53 -0.20 19.65
N VAL A 389 2.43 0.55 19.51
CA VAL A 389 2.46 2.02 19.43
C VAL A 389 3.05 2.65 20.70
N VAL A 390 2.63 2.18 21.89
CA VAL A 390 3.14 2.71 23.18
C VAL A 390 4.63 2.43 23.34
N PHE A 391 5.08 1.20 23.10
CA PHE A 391 6.50 0.84 23.21
C PHE A 391 7.35 1.52 22.14
N TYR A 392 6.81 1.74 20.94
CA TYR A 392 7.51 2.42 19.85
C TYR A 392 7.66 3.94 20.07
N MET A 393 6.88 4.54 20.99
CA MET A 393 7.12 5.93 21.40
C MET A 393 8.47 6.12 22.09
N VAL A 394 8.95 5.13 22.87
CA VAL A 394 10.22 5.22 23.60
C VAL A 394 11.43 5.37 22.67
N PRO A 395 11.64 4.50 21.66
CA PRO A 395 12.76 4.67 20.76
C PRO A 395 12.58 5.86 19.81
N ILE A 396 11.35 6.21 19.39
CA ILE A 396 11.12 7.43 18.59
C ILE A 396 11.56 8.67 19.38
N THR A 397 11.16 8.77 20.65
CA THR A 397 11.54 9.91 21.50
C THR A 397 13.04 9.93 21.78
N ALA A 398 13.67 8.77 22.02
CA ALA A 398 15.12 8.68 22.19
C ALA A 398 15.89 9.09 20.91
N VAL A 399 15.49 8.58 19.74
CA VAL A 399 16.10 8.95 18.46
C VAL A 399 15.85 10.42 18.16
N SER A 400 14.65 10.94 18.40
CA SER A 400 14.31 12.36 18.20
C SER A 400 15.14 13.26 19.13
N ALA A 401 15.33 12.87 20.39
CA ALA A 401 16.17 13.60 21.35
C ALA A 401 17.64 13.63 20.94
N ILE A 402 18.17 12.51 20.42
CA ILE A 402 19.56 12.41 19.95
C ILE A 402 19.74 13.16 18.62
N SER A 403 18.75 13.13 17.73
CA SER A 403 18.81 13.67 16.36
C SER A 403 18.96 15.19 16.28
N THR A 404 18.88 15.92 17.40
CA THR A 404 19.28 17.32 17.43
C THR A 404 20.79 17.41 17.20
N LEU A 405 21.20 18.27 16.27
CA LEU A 405 22.60 18.41 15.87
C LEU A 405 23.54 18.69 17.07
N GLU A 406 23.04 19.42 18.06
CA GLU A 406 23.77 19.75 19.29
C GLU A 406 24.04 18.54 20.17
N ASN A 407 23.08 17.62 20.28
CA ASN A 407 23.24 16.38 21.06
C ASN A 407 24.14 15.40 20.31
N LEU A 408 24.00 15.31 18.98
CA LEU A 408 24.88 14.47 18.16
C LEU A 408 26.34 14.94 18.19
N ARG A 409 26.58 16.27 18.25
CA ARG A 409 27.93 16.85 18.42
C ARG A 409 28.60 16.42 19.72
N LYS A 410 27.81 16.18 20.77
CA LYS A 410 28.29 15.71 22.08
C LYS A 410 28.58 14.20 22.05
N VAL A 411 27.75 13.42 21.37
CA VAL A 411 27.85 11.95 21.34
C VAL A 411 28.90 11.44 20.34
N LEU A 412 29.03 12.07 19.17
CA LEU A 412 29.95 11.64 18.10
C LEU A 412 31.00 12.73 17.81
N PRO A 413 32.19 12.68 18.45
CA PRO A 413 33.19 13.74 18.32
C PRO A 413 33.81 13.86 16.91
N PHE A 414 33.79 12.79 16.10
CA PHE A 414 34.28 12.83 14.72
C PHE A 414 33.40 13.69 13.79
N LEU A 415 32.13 13.93 14.16
CA LEU A 415 31.25 14.83 13.41
C LEU A 415 31.66 16.29 13.53
N LYS A 416 32.42 16.68 14.57
CA LYS A 416 32.83 18.08 14.79
C LYS A 416 33.52 18.67 13.54
N VAL A 417 34.44 17.91 12.94
CA VAL A 417 35.20 18.32 11.75
C VAL A 417 34.32 18.56 10.52
N VAL A 418 33.23 17.80 10.38
CA VAL A 418 32.30 17.87 9.23
C VAL A 418 31.19 18.92 9.47
N VAL A 419 30.75 19.06 10.72
CA VAL A 419 29.66 19.96 11.16
C VAL A 419 30.10 21.41 11.26
N ASP A 420 31.40 21.70 11.40
CA ASP A 420 31.90 23.08 11.46
C ASP A 420 31.77 23.83 10.11
N ARG A 421 31.48 23.14 8.99
CA ARG A 421 31.14 23.79 7.72
C ARG A 421 29.65 24.21 7.68
N PRO A 422 29.33 25.50 7.52
CA PRO A 422 27.94 26.01 7.67
C PRO A 422 26.93 25.42 6.67
N ALA A 423 27.35 25.18 5.43
CA ALA A 423 26.49 24.55 4.42
C ALA A 423 26.17 23.08 4.73
N ILE A 424 27.16 22.33 5.23
CA ILE A 424 27.01 20.90 5.57
C ILE A 424 26.20 20.74 6.86
N ARG A 425 26.44 21.62 7.84
CA ARG A 425 25.69 21.70 9.09
C ARG A 425 24.19 21.80 8.85
N THR A 426 23.80 22.71 7.96
CA THR A 426 22.42 22.98 7.57
C THR A 426 21.75 21.74 6.98
N VAL A 427 22.43 21.08 6.03
CA VAL A 427 21.92 19.90 5.34
C VAL A 427 21.77 18.74 6.32
N LEU A 428 22.80 18.47 7.14
CA LEU A 428 22.72 17.44 8.18
C LEU A 428 21.59 17.72 9.17
N GLN A 429 21.42 18.96 9.63
CA GLN A 429 20.34 19.28 10.56
C GLN A 429 18.94 19.08 9.95
N ALA A 430 18.78 19.27 8.65
CA ALA A 430 17.52 19.07 7.95
C ALA A 430 17.19 17.59 7.69
N TYR A 431 18.16 16.79 7.22
CA TYR A 431 17.90 15.40 6.81
C TYR A 431 18.25 14.35 7.85
N LEU A 432 19.19 14.60 8.78
CA LEU A 432 19.65 13.58 9.72
C LEU A 432 18.53 13.02 10.59
N PRO A 433 17.60 13.82 11.16
CA PRO A 433 16.48 13.27 11.93
C PRO A 433 15.57 12.39 11.06
N GLN A 434 15.35 12.79 9.80
CA GLN A 434 14.52 12.06 8.86
C GLN A 434 15.18 10.74 8.44
N ILE A 435 16.47 10.76 8.09
CA ILE A 435 17.24 9.57 7.73
C ILE A 435 17.37 8.64 8.92
N ALA A 436 17.67 9.15 10.12
CA ALA A 436 17.74 8.35 11.34
C ALA A 436 16.41 7.66 11.64
N LEU A 437 15.30 8.37 11.46
CA LEU A 437 13.95 7.80 11.64
C LEU A 437 13.62 6.76 10.55
N ILE A 438 13.96 7.03 9.27
CA ILE A 438 13.77 6.06 8.17
C ILE A 438 14.60 4.81 8.39
N VAL A 439 15.88 4.95 8.75
CA VAL A 439 16.78 3.82 9.02
C VAL A 439 16.31 3.04 10.24
N PHE A 440 15.82 3.71 11.28
CA PHE A 440 15.25 3.07 12.45
C PHE A 440 13.98 2.28 12.13
N LEU A 441 13.05 2.87 11.35
CA LEU A 441 11.86 2.17 10.85
C LEU A 441 12.29 0.96 10.01
N LEU A 442 13.22 1.14 9.08
CA LEU A 442 13.68 0.07 8.19
C LEU A 442 14.35 -1.07 8.97
N TYR A 443 15.20 -0.77 9.94
CA TYR A 443 15.82 -1.77 10.81
C TYR A 443 14.78 -2.50 11.68
N SER A 444 13.78 -1.76 12.19
CA SER A 444 12.69 -2.33 13.00
C SER A 444 11.74 -3.22 12.20
N PHE A 445 11.54 -2.96 10.89
CA PHE A 445 10.66 -3.74 10.03
C PHE A 445 11.36 -4.92 9.33
N ILE A 446 12.67 -4.84 9.06
CA ILE A 446 13.43 -5.90 8.37
C ILE A 446 13.72 -7.10 9.28
N ARG A 447 13.49 -7.00 10.59
CA ARG A 447 13.69 -8.10 11.52
C ARG A 447 12.34 -8.64 12.01
N PRO A 448 11.69 -9.59 11.31
CA PRO A 448 10.72 -10.41 12.00
C PRO A 448 11.46 -11.28 13.03
N PRO A 449 10.87 -11.54 14.22
CA PRO A 449 11.28 -12.67 15.04
C PRO A 449 11.06 -14.01 14.32
#